data_AF-A0A2W5E2L3-F1
#
_entry.id   AF-A0A2W5E2L3-F1
#
_cell.length_a   1.000
_cell.length_b   1.000
_cell.length_c   1.000
_cell.angle_alpha   90.00
_cell.angle_beta   90.00
_cell.angle_gamma   90.00
#
_symmetry.space_group_name_H-M   'P 1'
#
loop_
_entity.id
_entity.type
_entity.pdbx_description
1 polymer ?
#
loop_
_entity_poly.entity_id
_entity_poly.type
_entity_poly.pdbx_seq_one_letter_code
_entity_poly.pdbx_strand_id
1 'polypeptide(L)'
;KNNNADIAVIPKVKYFKVGFGKYVFSNQVIVSMKLYNAEGDFVMEAAYDTYKGNGRLLGTAENSVIIGTKGALRKISKELKNRSASTHKPI
;
A
#
# COMPACT_ATOMS: atom_id res chain seq x y z
N LYS A 1 -14.88 15.07 16.23
CA LYS A 1 -14.48 15.58 14.88
C LYS A 1 -13.06 15.10 14.59
N ASN A 2 -12.86 14.36 13.49
CA ASN A 2 -11.62 13.69 13.11
C ASN A 2 -10.54 14.66 12.57
N ASN A 3 -10.14 15.65 13.38
CA ASN A 3 -9.12 16.66 13.03
C ASN A 3 -9.36 17.40 11.69
N ASN A 4 -10.62 17.55 11.27
CA ASN A 4 -11.02 18.08 9.95
C ASN A 4 -10.31 17.40 8.76
N ALA A 5 -9.90 16.13 8.90
CA ALA A 5 -9.33 15.37 7.80
C ALA A 5 -10.45 14.88 6.87
N ASP A 6 -10.30 15.12 5.57
CA ASP A 6 -11.20 14.59 4.54
C ASP A 6 -11.10 13.07 4.42
N ILE A 7 -9.93 12.53 4.79
CA ILE A 7 -9.57 11.13 4.60
C ILE A 7 -8.67 10.67 5.75
N ALA A 8 -8.90 9.45 6.24
CA ALA A 8 -7.99 8.74 7.13
C ALA A 8 -7.38 7.53 6.44
N VAL A 9 -6.08 7.30 6.66
CA VAL A 9 -5.36 6.12 6.16
C VAL A 9 -4.87 5.29 7.33
N ILE A 10 -5.24 4.01 7.34
CA ILE A 10 -4.76 3.04 8.33
C ILE A 10 -3.77 2.08 7.63
N PRO A 11 -2.45 2.25 7.82
CA PRO A 11 -1.45 1.35 7.27
C PRO A 11 -1.27 0.12 8.15
N LYS A 12 -0.87 -1.00 7.53
CA LYS A 12 -0.41 -2.22 8.19
C LYS A 12 0.76 -2.79 7.41
N VAL A 13 1.85 -3.08 8.13
CA VAL A 13 3.07 -3.65 7.56
C VAL A 13 3.23 -5.08 8.07
N LYS A 14 3.35 -6.03 7.15
CA LYS A 14 3.79 -7.40 7.45
C LYS A 14 5.21 -7.57 6.93
N TYR A 15 6.17 -7.79 7.81
CA TYR A 15 7.57 -7.99 7.44
C TYR A 15 7.93 -9.47 7.46
N PHE A 16 8.75 -9.90 6.50
CA PHE A 16 9.29 -11.25 6.44
C PHE A 16 10.66 -11.26 5.77
N LYS A 17 11.49 -12.22 6.17
CA LYS A 17 12.81 -12.47 5.59
C LYS A 17 12.68 -13.56 4.54
N VAL A 18 13.32 -13.36 3.39
CA VAL A 18 13.42 -14.36 2.32
C VAL A 18 14.85 -14.88 2.28
N GLY A 19 14.99 -16.19 2.41
CA GLY A 19 16.25 -16.86 2.66
C GLY A 19 16.16 -18.37 2.50
N PHE A 20 17.30 -19.05 2.48
CA PHE A 20 17.39 -20.51 2.53
C PHE A 20 18.20 -20.92 3.76
N GLY A 21 17.57 -21.64 4.68
CA GLY A 21 18.17 -22.01 5.97
C GLY A 21 18.62 -20.77 6.75
N LYS A 22 19.92 -20.72 7.07
CA LYS A 22 20.54 -19.61 7.83
C LYS A 22 20.86 -18.37 6.99
N TYR A 23 20.73 -18.44 5.66
CA TYR A 23 21.12 -17.35 4.76
C TYR A 23 19.90 -16.51 4.40
N VAL A 24 19.94 -15.21 4.72
CA VAL A 24 18.89 -14.24 4.36
C VAL A 24 19.36 -13.45 3.14
N PHE A 25 18.60 -13.52 2.06
CA PHE A 25 18.92 -12.83 0.81
C PHE A 25 18.19 -11.50 0.69
N SER A 26 16.98 -11.39 1.25
CA SER A 26 16.18 -10.19 1.11
C SER A 26 15.23 -9.95 2.27
N ASN A 27 15.03 -8.67 2.55
CA ASN A 27 13.99 -8.18 3.44
C ASN A 27 12.75 -7.85 2.61
N GLN A 28 11.59 -8.39 2.98
CA GLN A 28 10.37 -8.21 2.21
C GLN A 28 9.24 -7.78 3.12
N VAL A 29 8.29 -7.04 2.55
CA VAL A 29 7.12 -6.56 3.27
C VAL A 29 5.87 -6.65 2.39
N ILE A 30 4.74 -6.85 3.04
CA ILE A 30 3.44 -6.50 2.48
C ILE A 30 2.95 -5.27 3.22
N VAL A 31 2.77 -4.18 2.50
CA VAL A 31 2.17 -2.95 3.03
C VAL A 31 0.73 -2.89 2.53
N SER A 32 -0.23 -2.96 3.44
CA SER A 32 -1.65 -2.76 3.18
C SER A 32 -2.12 -1.44 3.79
N MET A 33 -2.99 -0.72 3.11
CA MET A 33 -3.53 0.56 3.54
C MET A 33 -5.04 0.54 3.35
N LYS A 34 -5.78 0.83 4.42
CA LYS A 34 -7.23 1.04 4.39
C LYS A 34 -7.52 2.54 4.39
N LEU A 35 -8.44 2.95 3.54
CA LEU A 35 -8.86 4.33 3.35
C LEU A 35 -10.26 4.51 3.91
N TYR A 36 -10.45 5.57 4.70
CA TYR A 36 -11.74 5.95 5.27
C TYR A 36 -12.04 7.42 4.96
N ASN A 37 -13.31 7.77 4.78
CA ASN A 37 -13.74 9.17 4.62
C ASN A 37 -13.83 9.89 5.98
N ALA A 38 -14.19 11.17 5.96
CA ALA A 38 -14.34 11.99 7.17
C ALA A 38 -15.40 11.45 8.13
N GLU A 39 -16.43 10.79 7.59
CA GLU A 39 -17.55 10.16 8.31
C GLU A 39 -17.12 8.85 9.01
N GLY A 40 -15.99 8.27 8.63
CA GLY A 40 -15.48 7.00 9.17
C GLY A 40 -15.90 5.76 8.37
N ASP A 41 -16.51 5.94 7.20
CA ASP A 41 -16.87 4.86 6.29
C ASP A 41 -15.65 4.34 5.54
N PHE A 42 -15.61 3.03 5.33
CA PHE A 42 -14.58 2.38 4.54
C PHE A 42 -14.74 2.71 3.04
N VAL A 43 -13.69 3.24 2.43
CA VAL A 43 -13.67 3.63 1.01
C VAL A 43 -13.00 2.56 0.14
N MET A 44 -11.81 2.12 0.56
CA MET A 44 -11.05 1.10 -0.16
C MET A 44 -9.89 0.54 0.65
N GLU A 45 -9.33 -0.57 0.19
CA GLU A 45 -8.07 -1.13 0.66
C GLU A 45 -7.15 -1.40 -0.52
N ALA A 46 -5.86 -1.13 -0.35
CA ALA A 46 -4.85 -1.53 -1.31
C ALA A 46 -3.66 -2.15 -0.59
N ALA A 47 -3.07 -3.17 -1.19
CA ALA A 47 -1.86 -3.79 -0.70
C ALA A 47 -0.77 -3.86 -1.76
N TYR A 48 0.48 -3.68 -1.34
CA TYR A 48 1.66 -3.90 -2.15
C TYR A 48 2.57 -4.91 -1.48
N ASP A 49 2.82 -6.00 -2.21
CA ASP A 49 3.71 -7.08 -1.82
C ASP A 49 5.05 -6.85 -2.52
N THR A 50 6.07 -6.55 -1.73
CA THR A 50 7.40 -6.24 -2.29
C THR A 50 8.11 -7.49 -2.81
N TYR A 51 7.71 -8.69 -2.35
CA TYR A 51 8.28 -9.95 -2.83
C TYR A 51 7.74 -10.28 -4.23
N LYS A 52 6.43 -10.10 -4.43
CA LYS A 52 5.82 -10.23 -5.77
C LYS A 52 6.19 -9.08 -6.71
N GLY A 53 6.63 -7.94 -6.18
CA GLY A 53 7.08 -6.79 -6.95
C GLY A 53 8.50 -6.97 -7.49
N ASN A 54 8.63 -7.39 -8.75
CA ASN A 54 9.90 -7.48 -9.51
C ASN A 54 11.03 -8.30 -8.85
N GLY A 55 10.77 -9.07 -7.79
CA GLY A 55 11.72 -10.04 -7.22
C GLY A 55 13.08 -9.46 -6.78
N ARG A 56 13.16 -8.14 -6.57
CA ARG A 56 14.43 -7.47 -6.34
C ARG A 56 14.93 -7.80 -4.93
N LEU A 57 16.24 -8.00 -4.78
CA LEU A 57 16.87 -8.05 -3.45
C LEU A 57 16.75 -6.67 -2.81
N LEU A 58 15.68 -6.48 -2.07
CA LEU A 58 15.45 -5.26 -1.31
C LEU A 58 16.40 -5.32 -0.13
N GLY A 59 17.35 -4.37 -0.11
CA GLY A 59 18.46 -4.35 0.83
C GLY A 59 17.97 -4.36 2.27
N THR A 60 17.68 -3.19 2.85
CA THR A 60 17.23 -3.07 4.25
C THR A 60 15.71 -3.22 4.38
N ALA A 61 15.26 -3.58 5.58
CA ALA A 61 13.83 -3.63 5.90
C ALA A 61 13.16 -2.24 5.74
N GLU A 62 13.84 -1.17 6.13
CA GLU A 62 13.36 0.21 5.96
C GLU A 62 13.09 0.54 4.48
N ASN A 63 14.04 0.26 3.59
CA ASN A 63 13.86 0.46 2.15
C ASN A 63 12.67 -0.34 1.62
N SER A 64 12.49 -1.55 2.13
CA SER A 64 11.35 -2.41 1.76
C SER A 64 10.02 -1.78 2.17
N VAL A 65 9.93 -1.22 3.38
CA VAL A 65 8.75 -0.46 3.85
C VAL A 65 8.50 0.76 2.97
N ILE A 66 9.53 1.56 2.66
CA ILE A 66 9.40 2.74 1.80
C ILE A 66 8.86 2.35 0.41
N ILE A 67 9.41 1.30 -0.19
CA ILE A 67 8.99 0.79 -1.50
C ILE A 67 7.55 0.26 -1.44
N GLY A 68 7.23 -0.53 -0.41
CA GLY A 68 5.89 -1.07 -0.19
C GLY A 68 4.84 0.03 -0.04
N THR A 69 5.13 1.05 0.76
CA THR A 69 4.25 2.21 0.97
C THR A 69 4.02 2.98 -0.33
N LYS A 70 5.08 3.28 -1.08
CA LYS A 70 4.96 3.94 -2.40
C LYS A 70 4.12 3.11 -3.37
N GLY A 71 4.29 1.79 -3.36
CA GLY A 71 3.53 0.88 -4.18
C GLY A 71 2.03 0.84 -3.82
N ALA A 72 1.71 0.80 -2.52
CA ALA A 72 0.33 0.82 -2.04
C ALA A 72 -0.36 2.15 -2.37
N LEU A 73 0.30 3.29 -2.12
CA LEU A 73 -0.21 4.62 -2.46
C LEU A 73 -0.46 4.80 -3.97
N ARG A 74 0.43 4.28 -4.82
CA ARG A 74 0.23 4.30 -6.28
C ARG A 74 -1.02 3.52 -6.69
N LYS A 75 -1.28 2.36 -6.07
CA LYS A 75 -2.50 1.59 -6.31
C LYS A 75 -3.75 2.35 -5.87
N ILE A 76 -3.73 2.97 -4.69
CA ILE A 76 -4.82 3.83 -4.19
C ILE A 76 -5.10 4.96 -5.17
N SER A 77 -4.07 5.72 -5.56
CA SER A 77 -4.23 6.84 -6.48
C SER A 77 -4.80 6.40 -7.84
N LYS A 78 -4.36 5.26 -8.37
CA LYS A 78 -4.90 4.70 -9.61
C LYS A 78 -6.36 4.30 -9.49
N GLU A 79 -6.73 3.61 -8.42
CA GLU A 79 -8.12 3.21 -8.13
C GLU A 79 -9.03 4.43 -8.00
N LEU A 80 -8.64 5.44 -7.24
CA LEU A 80 -9.42 6.67 -7.06
C LEU A 80 -9.63 7.42 -8.38
N LYS A 81 -8.58 7.55 -9.21
CA LYS A 81 -8.68 8.15 -10.55
C LYS A 81 -9.62 7.38 -11.47
N ASN A 82 -9.58 6.04 -11.41
CA ASN A 82 -10.47 5.22 -12.22
C ASN A 82 -11.94 5.38 -11.80
N ARG A 83 -12.20 5.46 -10.48
CA ARG A 83 -13.54 5.73 -9.96
C ARG A 83 -14.05 7.10 -10.40
N SER A 84 -13.24 8.15 -10.26
CA SER A 84 -13.63 9.51 -10.70
C SER A 84 -13.87 9.60 -12.21
N ALA A 85 -13.08 8.89 -13.02
CA ALA A 85 -13.27 8.82 -14.47
C ALA A 85 -14.54 8.07 -14.87
N SER A 86 -14.92 7.00 -14.14
CA SER A 86 -16.15 6.24 -14.42
C SER A 86 -17.44 7.02 -14.11
N THR A 87 -17.40 7.93 -13.14
CA THR A 87 -18.52 8.81 -12.79
C THR A 87 -18.72 9.94 -13.81
N HIS A 88 -17.71 10.22 -14.64
CA HIS A 88 -17.72 11.27 -15.66
C HIS A 88 -17.82 10.66 -17.06
N LYS A 89 -18.88 9.87 -17.33
CA LYS A 89 -19.27 9.54 -18.70
C LYS A 89 -20.11 10.72 -19.24
N PRO A 90 -19.61 11.51 -20.21
CA PRO A 90 -20.45 12.50 -20.87
C PRO A 90 -21.56 11.77 -21.63
N ILE A 91 -22.79 12.21 -21.41
CA ILE A 91 -23.96 11.90 -22.24
C ILE A 91 -23.83 12.70 -23.53
#